data_AF-A0A2H9RLT0-F1
#
_entry.id   AF-A0A2H9RLT0-F1
#
_cell.length_a   1.000
_cell.length_b   1.000
_cell.length_c   1.000
_cell.angle_alpha   90.00
_cell.angle_beta   90.00
_cell.angle_gamma   90.00
#
_symmetry.space_group_name_H-M   'P 1'
#
loop_
_entity.id
_entity.type
_entity.pdbx_description
1 polymer ?
#
loop_
_entity_poly.entity_id
_entity_poly.type
_entity_poly.pdbx_seq_one_letter_code
_entity_poly.pdbx_strand_id
1 'polypeptide(L)'
;MKDKHLLVKKYLEQHSLVESNIRSFNDFIEHRMQQIVDEINENINNEDVEVKLGKIRIGNPNVIEADGSITNITPTEARLRTITYSAPVFVELNVTYGEQSDSAEV
;
A
#
# COMPACT_ATOMS: atom_id res chain seq x y z
N MET A 1 38.96 14.48 28.11
CA MET A 1 37.97 15.33 27.41
C MET A 1 36.60 14.67 27.57
N LYS A 2 35.57 15.37 28.04
CA LYS A 2 34.22 14.81 28.19
C LYS A 2 33.64 14.49 26.80
N ASP A 3 33.09 13.29 26.63
CA ASP A 3 32.35 12.89 25.43
C ASP A 3 31.08 13.73 25.29
N LYS A 4 31.18 14.87 24.59
CA LYS A 4 30.09 15.83 24.40
C LYS A 4 28.89 15.23 23.65
N HIS A 5 29.07 14.10 22.97
CA HIS A 5 28.07 13.47 22.10
C HIS A 5 27.57 12.11 22.60
N LEU A 6 27.83 11.75 23.86
CA LEU A 6 27.40 10.46 24.43
C LEU A 6 25.89 10.23 24.28
N LEU A 7 25.08 11.26 24.53
CA LEU A 7 23.62 11.19 24.41
C LEU A 7 23.17 10.96 22.97
N VAL A 8 23.75 11.69 22.01
CA VAL A 8 23.42 11.53 20.58
C VAL A 8 23.81 10.13 20.10
N LYS A 9 24.98 9.63 20.52
CA LYS A 9 25.42 8.27 20.19
C LYS A 9 24.45 7.23 20.73
N LYS A 10 24.05 7.35 22.00
CA LYS A 10 23.08 6.46 22.64
C LYS A 10 21.69 6.51 21.97
N TYR A 11 21.27 7.68 21.53
CA TYR A 11 20.02 7.85 20.78
C TYR A 11 20.08 7.15 19.42
N LEU A 12 21.16 7.33 18.65
CA LEU A 12 21.34 6.71 17.34
C LEU A 12 21.60 5.20 17.39
N GLU A 13 22.02 4.67 18.54
CA GLU A 13 22.06 3.21 18.79
C GLU A 13 20.64 2.59 18.81
N GLN A 14 19.62 3.38 19.13
CA GLN A 14 18.22 2.92 19.24
C GLN A 14 17.33 3.42 18.08
N HIS A 15 17.68 4.57 17.50
CA HIS A 15 16.89 5.24 16.46
C HIS A 15 17.67 5.36 15.16
N SER A 16 17.06 4.86 14.09
CA SER A 16 17.64 4.97 12.75
C SER A 16 17.43 6.36 12.17
N LEU A 17 18.41 6.85 11.40
CA LEU A 17 18.30 8.14 10.71
C LEU A 17 17.18 8.15 9.66
N VAL A 18 16.79 6.98 9.14
CA VAL A 18 15.73 6.82 8.14
C VAL A 18 14.39 6.41 8.74
N GLU A 19 14.32 6.31 10.07
CA GLU A 19 13.16 5.81 10.80
C GLU A 19 11.89 6.61 10.50
N SER A 20 12.01 7.94 10.34
CA SER A 20 10.87 8.80 10.00
C SER A 20 10.19 8.37 8.70
N ASN A 21 10.97 8.02 7.68
CA ASN A 21 10.44 7.62 6.38
C ASN A 21 9.76 6.25 6.47
N ILE A 22 10.37 5.30 7.19
CA ILE A 22 9.81 3.97 7.40
C ILE A 22 8.49 4.06 8.17
N ARG A 23 8.46 4.83 9.27
CA ARG A 23 7.25 5.04 10.07
C ARG A 23 6.14 5.69 9.27
N SER A 24 6.45 6.74 8.50
CA SER A 24 5.47 7.41 7.66
C SER A 24 4.93 6.50 6.55
N PHE A 25 5.78 5.66 5.95
CA PHE A 25 5.35 4.72 4.93
C PHE A 25 4.46 3.63 5.52
N ASN A 26 4.85 3.05 6.66
CA ASN A 26 4.04 2.03 7.34
C ASN A 26 2.68 2.59 7.76
N ASP A 27 2.62 3.79 8.35
CA ASP A 27 1.36 4.45 8.70
C ASP A 27 0.46 4.66 7.47
N PHE A 28 1.06 5.03 6.34
CA PHE A 28 0.32 5.21 5.10
C PHE A 28 -0.31 3.89 4.62
N ILE A 29 0.47 2.81 4.61
CA ILE A 29 0.05 1.48 4.17
C ILE A 29 -1.00 0.87 5.11
N GLU A 30 -0.80 0.97 6.42
CA GLU A 30 -1.62 0.29 7.43
C GLU A 30 -2.94 1.03 7.74
N HIS A 31 -2.94 2.37 7.65
CA HIS A 31 -4.10 3.17 8.08
C HIS A 31 -4.62 4.10 6.99
N ARG A 32 -3.75 4.94 6.42
CA ARG A 32 -4.21 6.04 5.55
C ARG A 32 -4.81 5.56 4.24
N MET A 33 -4.31 4.46 3.69
CA MET A 33 -4.87 3.92 2.45
C MET A 33 -6.34 3.52 2.59
N GLN A 34 -6.73 2.85 3.69
CA GLN A 34 -8.14 2.53 3.93
C GLN A 34 -8.96 3.81 4.16
N GLN A 35 -8.44 4.78 4.91
CA GLN A 35 -9.11 6.07 5.12
C GLN A 35 -9.41 6.79 3.80
N ILE A 36 -8.48 6.76 2.84
CA ILE A 36 -8.68 7.34 1.51
C ILE A 36 -9.79 6.60 0.75
N VAL A 37 -9.82 5.26 0.82
CA VAL A 37 -10.88 4.45 0.19
C VAL A 37 -12.24 4.76 0.81
N ASP A 38 -12.31 4.87 2.13
CA ASP A 38 -13.54 5.20 2.87
C ASP A 38 -14.05 6.60 2.48
N GLU A 39 -13.16 7.59 2.41
CA GLU A 39 -13.50 8.96 1.98
C GLU A 39 -14.00 8.99 0.54
N ILE A 40 -13.38 8.24 -0.37
CA ILE A 40 -13.85 8.13 -1.75
C ILE A 40 -15.24 7.47 -1.79
N ASN A 41 -15.44 6.41 -1.00
CA ASN A 41 -16.71 5.69 -0.92
C ASN A 41 -17.87 6.59 -0.52
N GLU A 42 -17.67 7.52 0.41
CA GLU A 42 -18.69 8.50 0.82
C GLU A 42 -19.06 9.51 -0.28
N ASN A 43 -18.14 9.77 -1.22
CA ASN A 43 -18.32 10.75 -2.30
C ASN A 43 -18.83 10.13 -3.62
N ILE A 44 -18.96 8.80 -3.69
CA ILE A 44 -19.51 8.13 -4.85
C ILE A 44 -21.04 8.33 -4.86
N ASN A 45 -21.51 9.27 -5.68
CA ASN A 45 -22.93 9.45 -5.97
C ASN A 45 -23.34 8.54 -7.14
N ASN A 46 -24.33 7.69 -6.92
CA ASN A 46 -24.90 6.86 -7.97
C ASN A 46 -26.41 7.03 -8.04
N GLU A 47 -26.93 7.45 -9.20
CA GLU A 47 -28.36 7.60 -9.43
C GLU A 47 -29.03 6.25 -9.75
N ASP A 48 -28.37 5.36 -10.51
CA ASP A 48 -28.97 4.10 -11.00
C ASP A 48 -28.27 2.81 -10.51
N VAL A 49 -27.00 2.86 -10.07
CA VAL A 49 -26.17 1.68 -9.72
C VAL A 49 -25.34 1.97 -8.47
N GLU A 50 -25.68 1.43 -7.31
CA GLU A 50 -24.93 1.71 -6.07
C GLU A 50 -23.60 0.94 -6.04
N VAL A 51 -22.50 1.62 -6.32
CA VAL A 51 -21.12 1.12 -6.17
C VAL A 51 -20.60 1.48 -4.79
N LYS A 52 -20.15 0.47 -4.03
CA LYS A 52 -19.52 0.61 -2.72
C LYS A 52 -18.12 0.01 -2.74
N LEU A 53 -17.14 0.79 -2.30
CA LEU A 53 -15.78 0.32 -2.05
C LEU A 53 -15.71 -0.31 -0.65
N GLY A 54 -15.02 -1.44 -0.55
CA GLY A 54 -14.82 -2.21 0.67
C GLY A 54 -13.38 -2.11 1.16
N LYS A 55 -12.79 -3.24 1.55
CA LYS A 55 -11.44 -3.26 2.12
C LYS A 55 -10.37 -3.17 1.04
N ILE A 56 -9.28 -2.48 1.39
CA ILE A 56 -8.05 -2.44 0.59
C ILE A 56 -7.04 -3.49 1.08
N ARG A 57 -6.39 -4.17 0.13
CA ARG A 57 -5.35 -5.16 0.40
C ARG A 57 -4.18 -4.94 -0.54
N ILE A 58 -2.97 -4.98 0.00
CA ILE A 58 -1.75 -4.84 -0.79
C ILE A 58 -1.09 -6.22 -0.90
N GLY A 59 -0.75 -6.60 -2.13
CA GLY A 59 -0.05 -7.85 -2.43
C GLY A 59 1.44 -7.79 -2.13
N ASN A 60 2.16 -8.83 -2.54
CA ASN A 60 3.61 -8.83 -2.49
C ASN A 60 4.20 -8.22 -3.77
N PRO A 61 5.40 -7.60 -3.70
CA PRO A 61 6.06 -7.07 -4.87
C PRO A 61 6.29 -8.12 -5.97
N ASN A 62 5.73 -7.86 -7.14
CA ASN A 62 5.74 -8.79 -8.27
C ASN A 62 5.85 -8.05 -9.61
N VAL A 63 6.10 -8.81 -10.67
CA VAL A 63 6.13 -8.34 -12.05
C VAL A 63 5.31 -9.28 -12.93
N ILE A 64 4.66 -8.70 -13.93
CA ILE A 64 4.00 -9.44 -15.01
C ILE A 64 5.01 -9.59 -16.15
N GLU A 65 5.39 -10.81 -16.46
CA GLU A 65 6.35 -11.12 -17.53
C GLU A 65 5.67 -11.06 -18.91
N ALA A 66 6.46 -11.11 -19.99
CA ALA A 66 5.95 -10.98 -21.37
C ALA A 66 4.96 -12.08 -21.78
N ASP A 67 4.99 -13.23 -21.09
CA ASP A 67 4.08 -14.35 -21.27
C ASP A 67 2.80 -14.25 -20.41
N GLY A 68 2.67 -13.18 -19.62
CA GLY A 68 1.57 -12.95 -18.70
C GLY A 68 1.71 -13.64 -17.34
N SER A 69 2.81 -14.35 -17.08
CA SER A 69 3.06 -14.96 -15.78
C SER A 69 3.40 -13.91 -14.71
N ILE A 70 2.98 -14.17 -13.46
CA ILE A 70 3.24 -13.29 -12.31
C ILE A 70 4.37 -13.91 -11.49
N THR A 71 5.46 -13.16 -11.31
CA THR A 71 6.61 -13.61 -10.52
C THR A 71 6.94 -12.59 -9.43
N ASN A 72 7.16 -13.08 -8.21
CA ASN A 72 7.62 -12.23 -7.11
C ASN A 72 9.07 -11.79 -7.37
N ILE A 73 9.37 -10.55 -7.02
CA ILE A 73 10.70 -9.97 -7.25
C ILE A 73 11.31 -9.49 -5.94
N THR A 74 12.64 -9.42 -5.92
CA THR A 74 13.42 -8.79 -4.85
C THR A 74 13.86 -7.38 -5.25
N PRO A 75 14.22 -6.51 -4.28
CA PRO A 75 14.73 -5.18 -4.59
C PRO A 75 16.00 -5.19 -5.45
N THR A 76 16.85 -6.22 -5.29
CA THR A 76 18.09 -6.36 -6.06
C THR A 76 17.78 -6.72 -7.52
N GLU A 77 16.89 -7.67 -7.76
CA GLU A 77 16.48 -8.04 -9.12
C GLU A 77 15.81 -6.87 -9.85
N ALA A 78 14.96 -6.12 -9.14
CA ALA A 78 14.31 -4.94 -9.69
C ALA A 78 15.34 -3.93 -10.22
N ARG A 79 16.40 -3.66 -9.45
CA ARG A 79 17.49 -2.77 -9.84
C ARG A 79 18.30 -3.32 -11.02
N LEU A 80 18.65 -4.60 -11.00
CA LEU A 80 19.46 -5.22 -12.06
C LEU A 80 18.73 -5.25 -13.41
N ARG A 81 17.41 -5.47 -13.37
CA ARG A 81 16.56 -5.48 -14.58
C ARG A 81 16.05 -4.10 -14.96
N THR A 82 16.34 -3.06 -14.18
CA THR A 82 15.81 -1.69 -14.36
C THR A 82 14.27 -1.68 -14.44
N ILE A 83 13.63 -2.41 -13.54
CA ILE A 83 12.17 -2.48 -13.38
C ILE A 83 11.74 -1.90 -12.03
N THR A 84 10.47 -1.56 -11.90
CA THR A 84 9.90 -0.99 -10.67
C THR A 84 9.64 -2.07 -9.63
N TYR A 85 10.10 -1.86 -8.40
CA TYR A 85 9.74 -2.70 -7.25
C TYR A 85 8.38 -2.27 -6.70
N SER A 86 7.30 -2.84 -7.23
CA SER A 86 5.92 -2.50 -6.88
C SER A 86 5.08 -3.72 -6.54
N ALA A 87 4.08 -3.53 -5.68
CA ALA A 87 3.09 -4.54 -5.33
C ALA A 87 1.71 -4.17 -5.90
N PRO A 88 0.88 -5.16 -6.30
CA PRO A 88 -0.49 -4.90 -6.70
C PRO A 88 -1.33 -4.48 -5.49
N VAL A 89 -2.29 -3.60 -5.72
CA VAL A 89 -3.28 -3.15 -4.73
C VAL A 89 -4.63 -3.65 -5.19
N PHE A 90 -5.37 -4.27 -4.28
CA PHE A 90 -6.68 -4.84 -4.50
C PHE A 90 -7.70 -4.10 -3.66
N VAL A 91 -8.88 -3.83 -4.21
CA VAL A 91 -9.99 -3.20 -3.51
C VAL A 91 -11.26 -4.04 -3.72
N GLU A 92 -11.95 -4.34 -2.63
CA GLU A 92 -13.27 -4.97 -2.71
C GLU A 92 -14.28 -3.96 -3.27
N LEU A 93 -15.07 -4.39 -4.24
CA LEU A 93 -16.09 -3.60 -4.92
C LEU A 93 -17.42 -4.34 -4.83
N ASN A 94 -18.43 -3.67 -4.30
CA ASN A 94 -19.80 -4.17 -4.19
C ASN A 94 -20.69 -3.32 -5.07
N VAL A 95 -21.36 -3.94 -6.03
CA VAL A 95 -22.27 -3.26 -6.97
C VAL A 95 -23.68 -3.75 -6.69
N THR A 96 -24.59 -2.81 -6.45
CA THR A 96 -26.00 -3.10 -6.26
C THR A 96 -26.81 -2.47 -7.39
N TYR A 97 -27.55 -3.31 -8.12
CA TYR A 97 -28.48 -2.89 -9.16
C TYR A 97 -29.86 -3.51 -8.90
N GLY A 98 -30.83 -2.68 -8.52
CA GLY A 98 -32.14 -3.16 -8.09
C GLY A 98 -32.05 -4.06 -6.85
N GLU A 99 -32.54 -5.31 -6.94
CA GLU A 99 -32.44 -6.32 -5.87
C GLU A 99 -31.21 -7.24 -6.00
N GLN A 100 -30.36 -7.07 -7.02
CA GLN A 100 -29.17 -7.89 -7.22
C GLN A 100 -27.91 -7.16 -6.71
N SER A 101 -27.13 -7.86 -5.89
CA SER A 101 -25.82 -7.40 -5.39
C SER A 101 -24.73 -8.35 -5.83
N ASP A 102 -23.70 -7.83 -6.52
CA ASP A 102 -22.48 -8.57 -6.86
C ASP A 102 -21.27 -7.99 -6.13
N SER A 103 -20.39 -8.87 -5.64
CA SER A 103 -19.14 -8.50 -4.95
C SER A 103 -17.95 -9.03 -5.73
N ALA A 104 -16.99 -8.17 -6.05
CA ALA A 104 -15.75 -8.52 -6.73
C ALA A 104 -14.53 -7.90 -6.03
N GLU A 105 -13.37 -8.55 -6.08
CA GLU A 105 -12.08 -7.93 -5.74
C GLU A 105 -11.46 -7.44 -7.06
N VAL A 106 -11.11 -6.15 -7.15
CA VAL A 106 -10.58 -5.49 -8.35
C VAL A 106 -9.18 -4.96 -8.10
#